data_AF-A0A6A7JUE6-F1
#
_entry.id   AF-A0A6A7JUE6-F1
#
_cell.length_a   1.000
_cell.length_b   1.000
_cell.length_c   1.000
_cell.angle_alpha   90.00
_cell.angle_beta   90.00
_cell.angle_gamma   90.00
#
_symmetry.space_group_name_H-M   'P 1'
#
loop_
_entity.id
_entity.type
_entity.pdbx_description
1 polymer ?
#
loop_
_entity_poly.entity_id
_entity_poly.type
_entity_poly.pdbx_seq_one_letter_code
_entity_poly.pdbx_strand_id
1 'polypeptide(L)'
;MIENQNNGSSTATISGNIANTGDGSLMLNNSSTLTGNIYNYGSGKLTIENQTNTQNGNTSISGYVANIGMGQLELMNNASISGSAYNIGGGSLMLNNSSTLKSVYNYGSGDLKIENKNSATINSIMNQGSGNVILDNSATITQGITNQGTGNLMITNQSGASIENISNESSGDVMLNNTGSITKGITNSGNGNLNLTNQENATISGGITNSGSGTLMLNNFGSIGTNTDG
;
A
#
# COMPACT_ATOMS: atom_id res chain seq x y z
N MET A 1 12.09 5.95 24.82
CA MET A 1 12.48 4.89 23.88
C MET A 1 12.31 3.57 24.61
N ILE A 2 11.23 2.83 24.35
CA ILE A 2 11.09 1.44 24.80
C ILE A 2 11.56 0.62 23.60
N GLU A 3 12.73 0.00 23.71
CA GLU A 3 13.30 -0.86 22.69
C GLU A 3 13.02 -2.30 23.12
N ASN A 4 12.06 -2.97 22.47
CA ASN A 4 11.89 -4.41 22.64
C ASN A 4 12.88 -5.11 21.70
N GLN A 5 14.13 -5.24 22.15
CA GLN A 5 15.12 -6.05 21.44
C GLN A 5 14.83 -7.52 21.69
N ASN A 6 14.20 -8.19 20.72
CA ASN A 6 14.20 -9.65 20.70
C ASN A 6 15.58 -10.11 20.19
N ASN A 7 16.57 -10.12 21.09
CA ASN A 7 17.98 -10.43 20.81
C ASN A 7 18.19 -11.91 20.47
N GLY A 8 17.80 -12.30 19.25
CA GLY A 8 18.45 -13.38 18.50
C GLY A 8 18.21 -14.83 18.95
N SER A 9 17.26 -15.11 19.86
CA SER A 9 16.87 -16.50 20.11
C SER A 9 15.85 -16.96 19.06
N SER A 10 16.27 -17.91 18.23
CA SER A 10 15.69 -18.46 16.99
C SER A 10 14.28 -19.07 17.04
N THR A 11 13.53 -18.85 18.13
CA THR A 11 12.17 -19.39 18.36
C THR A 11 11.27 -18.41 19.13
N ALA A 12 11.73 -17.18 19.35
CA ALA A 12 11.02 -16.22 20.19
C ALA A 12 9.78 -15.67 19.49
N THR A 13 8.64 -16.30 19.74
CA THR A 13 7.34 -15.83 19.27
C THR A 13 6.80 -14.73 20.17
N ILE A 14 6.42 -13.60 19.58
CA ILE A 14 5.63 -12.57 20.28
C ILE A 14 4.15 -12.85 20.00
N SER A 15 3.44 -13.41 20.99
CA SER A 15 2.03 -13.76 20.84
C SER A 15 1.04 -12.64 21.23
N GLY A 16 1.54 -11.55 21.81
CA GLY A 16 0.74 -10.42 22.28
C GLY A 16 0.66 -9.27 21.27
N ASN A 17 -0.32 -8.39 21.49
CA ASN A 17 -0.42 -7.14 20.73
C ASN A 17 0.65 -6.15 21.19
N ILE A 18 1.15 -5.34 20.26
CA ILE A 18 2.05 -4.22 20.55
C ILE A 18 1.30 -2.94 20.22
N ALA A 19 1.30 -1.97 21.13
CA ALA A 19 0.57 -0.72 20.93
C ALA A 19 1.38 0.50 21.39
N ASN A 20 1.41 1.54 20.56
CA ASN A 20 1.77 2.88 20.98
C ASN A 20 0.49 3.68 21.24
N THR A 21 0.21 4.03 22.50
CA THR A 21 -1.02 4.72 22.90
C THR A 21 -0.81 6.19 23.24
N GLY A 22 0.44 6.64 23.35
CA GLY A 22 0.78 8.00 23.73
C GLY A 22 1.33 8.84 22.58
N ASP A 23 1.79 10.04 22.93
CA ASP A 23 2.31 11.02 21.96
C ASP A 23 3.81 10.82 21.64
N GLY A 24 4.45 9.90 22.36
CA GLY A 24 5.87 9.57 22.18
C GLY A 24 6.13 8.60 21.02
N SER A 25 7.41 8.32 20.80
CA SER A 25 7.83 7.37 19.77
C SER A 25 8.06 5.95 20.33
N LEU A 26 7.55 4.95 19.62
CA LEU A 26 7.82 3.53 19.83
C LEU A 26 8.48 2.95 18.59
N MET A 27 9.53 2.16 18.77
CA MET A 27 10.21 1.45 17.68
C MET A 27 10.20 -0.04 17.97
N LEU A 28 9.76 -0.82 16.99
CA LEU A 28 9.80 -2.28 17.00
C LEU A 28 10.75 -2.76 15.92
N ASN A 29 11.84 -3.40 16.33
CA ASN A 29 12.70 -4.15 15.42
C ASN A 29 12.37 -5.64 15.55
N ASN A 30 11.63 -6.18 14.58
CA ASN A 30 11.19 -7.56 14.56
C ASN A 30 12.04 -8.40 13.62
N SER A 31 12.75 -9.38 14.18
CA SER A 31 13.49 -10.42 13.45
C SER A 31 12.95 -11.83 13.72
N SER A 32 11.78 -11.96 14.37
CA SER A 32 11.17 -13.22 14.81
C SER A 32 9.70 -13.36 14.35
N THR A 33 9.03 -14.45 14.69
CA THR A 33 7.58 -14.57 14.45
C THR A 33 6.79 -13.74 15.46
N LEU A 34 5.89 -12.89 14.97
CA LEU A 34 4.92 -12.15 15.78
C LEU A 34 3.51 -12.56 15.34
N THR A 35 2.71 -13.06 16.28
CA THR A 35 1.34 -13.52 15.97
C THR A 35 0.25 -12.55 16.41
N GLY A 36 0.60 -11.58 17.25
CA GLY A 36 -0.31 -10.50 17.65
C GLY A 36 -0.48 -9.43 16.58
N ASN A 37 -1.27 -8.42 16.90
CA ASN A 37 -1.44 -7.23 16.06
C ASN A 37 -0.59 -6.07 16.58
N ILE A 38 -0.28 -5.12 15.71
CA ILE A 38 0.51 -3.94 16.05
C ILE A 38 -0.31 -2.68 15.79
N TYR A 39 -0.39 -1.77 16.77
CA TYR A 39 -1.25 -0.60 16.73
C TYR A 39 -0.50 0.69 17.06
N ASN A 40 -0.81 1.77 16.34
CA ASN A 40 -0.57 3.13 16.79
C ASN A 40 -1.91 3.81 17.07
N TYR A 41 -2.27 3.92 18.35
CA TYR A 41 -3.49 4.60 18.81
C TYR A 41 -3.24 6.07 19.16
N GLY A 42 -2.01 6.42 19.55
CA GLY A 42 -1.65 7.76 20.00
C GLY A 42 -1.43 8.75 18.87
N SER A 43 -1.04 9.98 19.25
CA SER A 43 -0.60 11.00 18.29
C SER A 43 0.90 10.89 17.95
N GLY A 44 1.61 10.00 18.63
CA GLY A 44 3.05 9.78 18.46
C GLY A 44 3.40 8.92 17.24
N LYS A 45 4.69 8.62 17.12
CA LYS A 45 5.25 7.87 16.00
C LYS A 45 5.50 6.40 16.36
N LEU A 46 4.97 5.47 15.58
CA LEU A 46 5.31 4.06 15.65
C LEU A 46 6.13 3.64 14.43
N THR A 47 7.37 3.20 14.64
CA THR A 47 8.22 2.64 13.58
C THR A 47 8.33 1.12 13.77
N ILE A 48 8.11 0.37 12.70
CA ILE A 48 8.22 -1.09 12.67
C ILE A 48 9.21 -1.48 11.58
N GLU A 49 10.27 -2.19 11.96
CA GLU A 49 11.19 -2.86 11.06
C GLU A 49 10.93 -4.36 11.12
N ASN A 50 10.27 -4.92 10.11
CA ASN A 50 10.09 -6.36 9.97
C ASN A 50 11.21 -6.91 9.10
N GLN A 51 12.29 -7.39 9.72
CA GLN A 51 13.54 -7.74 9.04
C GLN A 51 13.57 -9.21 8.61
N THR A 52 14.31 -9.54 7.55
CA THR A 52 14.58 -10.96 7.26
C THR A 52 15.55 -11.54 8.28
N ASN A 53 15.30 -12.77 8.73
CA ASN A 53 16.27 -13.54 9.51
C ASN A 53 16.84 -14.66 8.65
N THR A 54 18.03 -14.42 8.09
CA THR A 54 18.71 -15.35 7.19
C THR A 54 19.29 -16.58 7.89
N GLN A 55 19.31 -16.61 9.23
CA GLN A 55 19.92 -17.70 9.97
C GLN A 55 18.95 -18.84 10.34
N ASN A 56 17.64 -18.60 10.46
CA ASN A 56 16.73 -19.61 11.06
C ASN A 56 15.27 -19.64 10.53
N GLY A 57 14.98 -19.07 9.37
CA GLY A 57 13.67 -19.22 8.73
C GLY A 57 12.65 -18.12 9.07
N ASN A 58 11.63 -18.05 8.20
CA ASN A 58 10.71 -16.94 7.95
C ASN A 58 10.33 -16.07 9.17
N THR A 59 11.05 -14.95 9.36
CA THR A 59 10.50 -13.80 10.10
C THR A 59 9.15 -13.44 9.51
N SER A 60 8.13 -13.36 10.35
CA SER A 60 6.81 -13.01 9.88
C SER A 60 5.97 -12.32 10.95
N ILE A 61 5.10 -11.44 10.50
CA ILE A 61 4.00 -10.91 11.30
C ILE A 61 2.74 -11.58 10.76
N SER A 62 2.11 -12.44 11.56
CA SER A 62 0.89 -13.11 11.11
C SER A 62 -0.38 -12.29 11.36
N GLY A 63 -0.34 -11.41 12.36
CA GLY A 63 -1.39 -10.41 12.61
C GLY A 63 -1.33 -9.23 11.65
N TYR A 64 -2.12 -8.20 11.94
CA TYR A 64 -2.16 -6.98 11.13
C TYR A 64 -1.48 -5.79 11.81
N VAL A 65 -1.16 -4.77 11.02
CA VAL A 65 -0.57 -3.51 11.47
C VAL A 65 -1.57 -2.39 11.23
N ALA A 66 -1.83 -1.53 12.22
CA ALA A 66 -2.83 -0.48 12.10
C ALA A 66 -2.40 0.86 12.72
N ASN A 67 -2.56 1.94 11.95
CA ASN A 67 -2.55 3.30 12.46
C ASN A 67 -3.99 3.76 12.69
N ILE A 68 -4.37 3.90 13.96
CA ILE A 68 -5.73 4.24 14.38
C ILE A 68 -5.79 5.67 14.91
N GLY A 69 -4.68 6.18 15.45
CA GLY A 69 -4.57 7.52 16.02
C GLY A 69 -4.33 8.63 15.00
N MET A 70 -3.97 9.80 15.54
CA MET A 70 -3.57 10.97 14.75
C MET A 70 -2.08 10.95 14.40
N GLY A 71 -1.33 9.98 14.93
CA GLY A 71 0.11 9.87 14.78
C GLY A 71 0.55 9.20 13.48
N GLN A 72 1.86 9.05 13.36
CA GLN A 72 2.49 8.45 12.18
C GLN A 72 2.86 7.00 12.44
N LEU A 73 2.50 6.10 11.52
CA LEU A 73 3.03 4.74 11.50
C LEU A 73 3.97 4.57 10.30
N GLU A 74 5.20 4.15 10.56
CA GLU A 74 6.18 3.77 9.55
C GLU A 74 6.38 2.25 9.60
N LEU A 75 6.06 1.57 8.50
CA LEU A 75 6.24 0.13 8.36
C LEU A 75 7.30 -0.16 7.29
N MET A 76 8.47 -0.60 7.73
CA MET A 76 9.54 -1.12 6.88
C MET A 76 9.41 -2.64 6.84
N ASN A 77 8.79 -3.16 5.78
CA ASN A 77 8.52 -4.57 5.62
C ASN A 77 9.53 -5.27 4.71
N ASN A 78 10.54 -5.88 5.30
CA ASN A 78 11.55 -6.67 4.58
C ASN A 78 11.27 -8.19 4.66
N ALA A 79 10.34 -8.63 5.50
CA ALA A 79 9.93 -10.03 5.64
C ALA A 79 8.40 -10.22 5.44
N SER A 80 7.88 -11.43 5.60
CA SER A 80 6.47 -11.68 5.26
C SER A 80 5.51 -11.11 6.31
N ILE A 81 4.45 -10.44 5.87
CA ILE A 81 3.29 -10.09 6.70
C ILE A 81 2.06 -10.74 6.07
N SER A 82 1.51 -11.76 6.73
CA SER A 82 0.31 -12.44 6.22
C SER A 82 -0.97 -11.66 6.52
N GLY A 83 -0.93 -10.73 7.48
CA GLY A 83 -2.00 -9.78 7.72
C GLY A 83 -1.93 -8.57 6.79
N SER A 84 -2.89 -7.68 6.96
CA SER A 84 -2.99 -6.43 6.19
C SER A 84 -2.43 -5.25 6.98
N ALA A 85 -2.14 -4.16 6.28
CA ALA A 85 -1.84 -2.87 6.88
C ALA A 85 -3.07 -1.95 6.78
N TYR A 86 -3.35 -1.21 7.85
CA TYR A 86 -4.53 -0.37 7.96
C TYR A 86 -4.15 1.06 8.38
N ASN A 87 -4.69 2.05 7.69
CA ASN A 87 -4.74 3.43 8.17
C ASN A 87 -6.20 3.81 8.39
N ILE A 88 -6.60 3.92 9.66
CA ILE A 88 -7.99 4.13 10.08
C ILE A 88 -8.16 5.54 10.65
N GLY A 89 -7.13 6.08 11.29
CA GLY A 89 -7.17 7.39 11.94
C GLY A 89 -6.92 8.57 11.01
N GLY A 90 -6.77 9.75 11.60
CA GLY A 90 -6.38 10.97 10.88
C GLY A 90 -4.87 11.10 10.65
N GLY A 91 -4.07 10.23 11.25
CA GLY A 91 -2.63 10.18 11.07
C GLY A 91 -2.20 9.42 9.81
N SER A 92 -0.93 9.58 9.42
CA SER A 92 -0.40 8.99 8.18
C SER A 92 0.18 7.59 8.37
N LEU A 93 0.04 6.75 7.34
CA LEU A 93 0.75 5.48 7.22
C LEU A 93 1.79 5.56 6.10
N MET A 94 3.06 5.34 6.45
CA MET A 94 4.16 5.21 5.49
C MET A 94 4.59 3.74 5.44
N LEU A 95 4.47 3.11 4.28
CA LEU A 95 4.81 1.72 4.03
C LEU A 95 5.98 1.63 3.06
N ASN A 96 7.06 0.97 3.47
CA ASN A 96 8.15 0.57 2.60
C ASN A 96 8.16 -0.97 2.53
N ASN A 97 7.60 -1.52 1.47
CA ASN A 97 7.41 -2.95 1.29
C ASN A 97 8.46 -3.53 0.32
N SER A 98 9.25 -4.47 0.82
CA SER A 98 10.26 -5.23 0.06
C SER A 98 9.99 -6.74 0.08
N SER A 99 8.83 -7.17 0.57
CA SER A 99 8.44 -8.58 0.71
C SER A 99 6.93 -8.76 0.48
N THR A 100 6.36 -9.85 0.99
CA THR A 100 4.91 -10.12 0.90
C THR A 100 4.14 -9.38 1.98
N LEU A 101 3.10 -8.67 1.56
CA LEU A 101 2.06 -8.10 2.42
C LEU A 101 0.70 -8.48 1.83
N LYS A 102 -0.29 -8.79 2.69
CA LYS A 102 -1.63 -9.13 2.21
C LYS A 102 -2.27 -7.93 1.51
N SER A 103 -2.90 -7.01 2.24
CA SER A 103 -3.53 -5.84 1.60
C SER A 103 -3.24 -4.58 2.40
N VAL A 104 -3.46 -3.43 1.79
CA VAL A 104 -3.36 -2.13 2.45
C VAL A 104 -4.70 -1.43 2.34
N TYR A 105 -5.22 -0.94 3.46
CA TYR A 105 -6.49 -0.24 3.53
C TYR A 105 -6.31 1.13 4.14
N ASN A 106 -6.85 2.17 3.50
CA ASN A 106 -7.03 3.48 4.10
C ASN A 106 -8.52 3.76 4.29
N TYR A 107 -8.98 3.73 5.53
CA TYR A 107 -10.33 4.11 5.94
C TYR A 107 -10.37 5.52 6.53
N GLY A 108 -9.20 6.07 6.89
CA GLY A 108 -9.08 7.33 7.61
C GLY A 108 -8.86 8.56 6.73
N SER A 109 -8.70 9.71 7.37
CA SER A 109 -8.42 10.97 6.69
C SER A 109 -6.93 11.25 6.50
N GLY A 110 -6.05 10.47 7.12
CA GLY A 110 -4.61 10.62 6.95
C GLY A 110 -4.10 9.97 5.67
N ASP A 111 -3.00 10.50 5.15
CA ASP A 111 -2.43 10.02 3.90
C ASP A 111 -1.74 8.67 4.07
N LEU A 112 -1.80 7.88 3.01
CA LEU A 112 -1.12 6.61 2.84
C LEU A 112 0.00 6.78 1.80
N LYS A 113 1.25 6.64 2.22
CA LYS A 113 2.40 6.61 1.31
C LYS A 113 2.97 5.20 1.23
N ILE A 114 3.11 4.66 0.02
CA ILE A 114 3.57 3.30 -0.23
C ILE A 114 4.74 3.31 -1.21
N GLU A 115 5.83 2.67 -0.83
CA GLU A 115 6.89 2.22 -1.73
C GLU A 115 6.84 0.69 -1.78
N ASN A 116 6.51 0.12 -2.93
CA ASN A 116 6.49 -1.33 -3.15
C ASN A 116 7.61 -1.70 -4.12
N LYS A 117 8.66 -2.38 -3.64
CA LYS A 117 9.93 -2.50 -4.36
C LYS A 117 10.54 -3.89 -4.34
N ASN A 118 11.61 -4.10 -5.10
CA ASN A 118 12.25 -5.40 -5.27
C ASN A 118 11.25 -6.45 -5.79
N SER A 119 11.29 -7.67 -5.27
CA SER A 119 10.34 -8.74 -5.59
C SER A 119 9.12 -8.76 -4.65
N ALA A 120 8.76 -7.61 -4.09
CA ALA A 120 7.65 -7.49 -3.17
C ALA A 120 6.29 -7.76 -3.83
N THR A 121 5.36 -8.22 -3.00
CA THR A 121 3.96 -8.39 -3.40
C THR A 121 3.05 -7.69 -2.40
N ILE A 122 2.11 -6.91 -2.93
CA ILE A 122 0.91 -6.47 -2.21
C ILE A 122 -0.27 -7.08 -2.96
N ASN A 123 -1.22 -7.66 -2.23
CA ASN A 123 -2.40 -8.20 -2.88
C ASN A 123 -3.25 -7.06 -3.45
N SER A 124 -3.76 -6.18 -2.60
CA SER A 124 -4.59 -5.05 -3.02
C SER A 124 -4.34 -3.81 -2.18
N ILE A 125 -4.61 -2.65 -2.76
CA ILE A 125 -4.63 -1.37 -2.07
C ILE A 125 -6.04 -0.78 -2.21
N MET A 126 -6.67 -0.41 -1.10
CA MET A 126 -8.02 0.12 -1.10
C MET A 126 -8.09 1.40 -0.28
N ASN A 127 -8.56 2.47 -0.91
CA ASN A 127 -8.85 3.73 -0.25
C ASN A 127 -10.37 3.94 -0.14
N GLN A 128 -10.89 3.97 1.07
CA GLN A 128 -12.28 4.34 1.38
C GLN A 128 -12.36 5.65 2.17
N GLY A 129 -11.22 6.14 2.67
CA GLY A 129 -11.12 7.37 3.45
C GLY A 129 -10.92 8.63 2.60
N SER A 130 -10.77 9.76 3.28
CA SER A 130 -10.50 11.05 2.61
C SER A 130 -9.02 11.35 2.43
N GLY A 131 -8.13 10.56 3.06
CA GLY A 131 -6.68 10.67 2.86
C GLY A 131 -6.25 10.24 1.46
N ASN A 132 -5.18 10.83 0.94
CA ASN A 132 -4.63 10.49 -0.35
C ASN A 132 -3.83 9.19 -0.27
N VAL A 133 -3.76 8.47 -1.39
CA VAL A 133 -2.82 7.35 -1.56
C VAL A 133 -1.74 7.79 -2.54
N ILE A 134 -0.50 7.81 -2.06
CA ILE A 134 0.70 8.06 -2.86
C ILE A 134 1.43 6.72 -2.99
N LEU A 135 1.49 6.18 -4.20
CA LEU A 135 2.11 4.89 -4.49
C LEU A 135 3.27 5.07 -5.46
N ASP A 136 4.43 4.57 -5.06
CA ASP A 136 5.54 4.28 -5.94
C ASP A 136 5.74 2.76 -6.03
N ASN A 137 5.36 2.17 -7.16
CA ASN A 137 5.39 0.73 -7.38
C ASN A 137 6.50 0.36 -8.37
N SER A 138 7.50 -0.37 -7.90
CA SER A 138 8.53 -1.04 -8.71
C SER A 138 8.45 -2.58 -8.65
N ALA A 139 7.36 -3.11 -8.07
CA ALA A 139 7.13 -4.55 -7.90
C ALA A 139 5.70 -4.94 -8.32
N THR A 140 5.06 -5.90 -7.64
CA THR A 140 3.77 -6.47 -8.06
C THR A 140 2.61 -6.13 -7.11
N ILE A 141 1.49 -5.71 -7.69
CA ILE A 141 0.18 -5.58 -7.03
C ILE A 141 -0.83 -6.49 -7.72
N THR A 142 -1.24 -7.57 -7.06
CA THR A 142 -1.88 -8.72 -7.74
C THR A 142 -3.39 -8.63 -7.92
N GLN A 143 -4.09 -7.83 -7.12
CA GLN A 143 -5.55 -7.60 -7.16
C GLN A 143 -5.90 -6.12 -7.39
N GLY A 144 -4.91 -5.34 -7.80
CA GLY A 144 -5.11 -3.94 -8.20
C GLY A 144 -5.34 -2.96 -7.04
N ILE A 145 -5.85 -1.80 -7.43
CA ILE A 145 -6.03 -0.63 -6.57
C ILE A 145 -7.46 -0.11 -6.75
N THR A 146 -8.15 0.14 -5.65
CA THR A 146 -9.53 0.66 -5.66
C THR A 146 -9.64 1.93 -4.82
N ASN A 147 -10.19 2.99 -5.39
CA ASN A 147 -10.56 4.21 -4.68
C ASN A 147 -12.07 4.39 -4.62
N GLN A 148 -12.62 4.19 -3.43
CA GLN A 148 -14.00 4.49 -3.05
C GLN A 148 -14.09 5.73 -2.16
N GLY A 149 -12.95 6.22 -1.67
CA GLY A 149 -12.83 7.41 -0.84
C GLY A 149 -12.67 8.71 -1.63
N THR A 150 -12.78 9.84 -0.95
CA THR A 150 -12.68 11.16 -1.59
C THR A 150 -11.24 11.63 -1.79
N GLY A 151 -10.26 10.93 -1.21
CA GLY A 151 -8.83 11.23 -1.41
C GLY A 151 -8.35 10.83 -2.80
N ASN A 152 -7.29 11.47 -3.26
CA ASN A 152 -6.74 11.22 -4.59
C ASN A 152 -5.83 9.97 -4.60
N LEU A 153 -5.74 9.31 -5.75
CA LEU A 153 -4.70 8.34 -6.04
C LEU A 153 -3.59 9.00 -6.85
N MET A 154 -2.36 8.97 -6.34
CA MET A 154 -1.15 9.38 -7.04
C MET A 154 -0.27 8.15 -7.24
N ILE A 155 -0.21 7.62 -8.46
CA ILE A 155 0.44 6.34 -8.75
C ILE A 155 1.57 6.54 -9.74
N THR A 156 2.76 6.10 -9.35
CA THR A 156 3.87 5.84 -10.27
C THR A 156 4.05 4.33 -10.36
N ASN A 157 3.85 3.77 -11.55
CA ASN A 157 4.11 2.35 -11.82
C ASN A 157 5.38 2.25 -12.67
N GLN A 158 6.47 1.84 -12.05
CA GLN A 158 7.81 1.84 -12.65
C GLN A 158 7.98 0.73 -13.69
N SER A 159 9.05 0.84 -14.49
CA SER A 159 9.41 -0.20 -15.46
C SER A 159 9.64 -1.54 -14.76
N GLY A 160 9.16 -2.62 -15.36
CA GLY A 160 9.21 -3.97 -14.78
C GLY A 160 8.17 -4.24 -13.68
N ALA A 161 7.47 -3.21 -13.20
CA ALA A 161 6.41 -3.35 -12.21
C ALA A 161 5.07 -3.75 -12.85
N SER A 162 4.20 -4.37 -12.06
CA SER A 162 2.86 -4.77 -12.50
C SER A 162 1.78 -4.41 -11.49
N ILE A 163 0.68 -3.88 -12.00
CA ILE A 163 -0.58 -3.66 -11.27
C ILE A 163 -1.67 -4.40 -12.03
N GLU A 164 -2.54 -5.13 -11.33
CA GLU A 164 -3.62 -5.83 -12.01
C GLU A 164 -4.60 -4.85 -12.68
N ASN A 165 -5.24 -4.00 -11.88
CA ASN A 165 -6.17 -2.99 -12.35
C ASN A 165 -6.15 -1.76 -11.45
N ILE A 166 -6.71 -0.66 -11.92
CA ILE A 166 -6.99 0.54 -11.12
C ILE A 166 -8.46 0.89 -11.31
N SER A 167 -9.21 0.98 -10.22
CA SER A 167 -10.62 1.38 -10.22
C SER A 167 -10.81 2.64 -9.36
N ASN A 168 -11.45 3.65 -9.91
CA ASN A 168 -11.93 4.83 -9.19
C ASN A 168 -13.45 4.91 -9.25
N GLU A 169 -14.07 4.81 -8.09
CA GLU A 169 -15.53 4.75 -7.89
C GLU A 169 -16.03 6.01 -7.16
N SER A 170 -15.16 6.99 -6.91
CA SER A 170 -15.44 8.14 -6.05
C SER A 170 -15.03 9.48 -6.66
N SER A 171 -15.07 10.54 -5.85
CA SER A 171 -14.78 11.92 -6.30
C SER A 171 -13.30 12.27 -6.31
N GLY A 172 -12.43 11.44 -5.72
CA GLY A 172 -10.98 11.65 -5.76
C GLY A 172 -10.42 11.45 -7.16
N ASP A 173 -9.45 12.28 -7.53
CA ASP A 173 -8.77 12.20 -8.82
C ASP A 173 -7.77 11.03 -8.82
N VAL A 174 -7.57 10.44 -9.99
CA VAL A 174 -6.49 9.48 -10.25
C VAL A 174 -5.45 10.13 -11.14
N MET A 175 -4.23 10.25 -10.62
CA MET A 175 -3.04 10.63 -11.37
C MET A 175 -2.15 9.41 -11.51
N LEU A 176 -1.93 8.96 -12.75
CA LEU A 176 -1.11 7.78 -13.05
C LEU A 176 0.00 8.13 -14.05
N ASN A 177 1.24 7.84 -13.65
CA ASN A 177 2.39 7.76 -14.53
C ASN A 177 2.81 6.28 -14.66
N ASN A 178 2.50 5.67 -15.80
CA ASN A 178 2.79 4.27 -16.06
C ASN A 178 4.01 4.11 -16.98
N THR A 179 5.04 3.44 -16.48
CA THR A 179 6.20 2.93 -17.24
C THR A 179 6.27 1.40 -17.22
N GLY A 180 5.42 0.75 -16.42
CA GLY A 180 5.31 -0.70 -16.29
C GLY A 180 4.06 -1.26 -16.99
N SER A 181 3.48 -2.30 -16.38
CA SER A 181 2.30 -2.99 -16.91
C SER A 181 1.06 -2.83 -16.03
N ILE A 182 -0.09 -2.60 -16.65
CA ILE A 182 -1.43 -2.72 -16.06
C ILE A 182 -2.18 -3.80 -16.83
N THR A 183 -2.51 -4.92 -16.19
CA THR A 183 -2.85 -6.16 -16.92
C THR A 183 -4.33 -6.31 -17.25
N LYS A 184 -5.24 -5.73 -16.46
CA LYS A 184 -6.70 -5.77 -16.69
C LYS A 184 -7.32 -4.42 -17.07
N GLY A 185 -6.55 -3.33 -16.99
CA GLY A 185 -7.00 -2.00 -17.42
C GLY A 185 -7.35 -1.05 -16.27
N ILE A 186 -7.98 0.06 -16.64
CA ILE A 186 -8.31 1.16 -15.72
C ILE A 186 -9.78 1.54 -15.88
N THR A 187 -10.48 1.71 -14.78
CA THR A 187 -11.88 2.13 -14.74
C THR A 187 -12.05 3.38 -13.87
N ASN A 188 -12.78 4.37 -14.39
CA ASN A 188 -13.26 5.52 -13.63
C ASN A 188 -14.79 5.62 -13.80
N SER A 189 -15.51 5.14 -12.78
CA SER A 189 -16.96 5.27 -12.66
C SER A 189 -17.37 6.41 -11.72
N GLY A 190 -16.39 6.96 -10.98
CA GLY A 190 -16.57 8.08 -10.07
C GLY A 190 -16.61 9.46 -10.72
N ASN A 191 -16.65 10.50 -9.89
CA ASN A 191 -16.69 11.89 -10.35
C ASN A 191 -15.31 12.54 -10.47
N GLY A 192 -14.27 11.89 -9.92
CA GLY A 192 -12.89 12.38 -10.05
C GLY A 192 -12.36 12.25 -11.47
N ASN A 193 -11.39 13.09 -11.80
CA ASN A 193 -10.71 13.05 -13.09
C ASN A 193 -9.71 11.89 -13.16
N LEU A 194 -9.54 11.34 -14.35
CA LEU A 194 -8.51 10.37 -14.66
C LEU A 194 -7.43 11.04 -15.52
N ASN A 195 -6.29 11.33 -14.89
CA ASN A 195 -5.11 11.91 -15.53
C ASN A 195 -4.05 10.83 -15.71
N LEU A 196 -3.86 10.38 -16.94
CA LEU A 196 -3.02 9.23 -17.27
C LEU A 196 -1.90 9.62 -18.24
N THR A 197 -0.68 9.24 -17.89
CA THR A 197 0.44 9.17 -18.84
C THR A 197 0.93 7.73 -18.92
N ASN A 198 0.82 7.13 -20.10
CA ASN A 198 1.34 5.79 -20.41
C ASN A 198 2.60 5.96 -21.26
N GLN A 199 3.77 5.75 -20.67
CA GLN A 199 5.07 6.05 -21.27
C GLN A 199 5.45 5.03 -22.35
N GLU A 200 6.53 5.34 -23.09
CA GLU A 200 7.10 4.40 -24.07
C GLU A 200 7.39 3.04 -23.43
N ASN A 201 7.09 1.95 -24.14
CA ASN A 201 7.20 0.56 -23.68
C ASN A 201 6.28 0.14 -22.51
N ALA A 202 5.51 1.07 -21.94
CA ALA A 202 4.50 0.75 -20.94
C ALA A 202 3.26 0.11 -21.60
N THR A 203 2.54 -0.73 -20.86
CA THR A 203 1.36 -1.45 -21.37
C THR A 203 0.16 -1.32 -20.43
N ILE A 204 -1.02 -1.07 -21.01
CA ILE A 204 -2.33 -1.17 -20.34
C ILE A 204 -3.19 -2.13 -21.17
N SER A 205 -3.26 -3.40 -20.77
CA SER A 205 -3.80 -4.45 -21.65
C SER A 205 -5.33 -4.44 -21.78
N GLY A 206 -6.08 -4.15 -20.71
CA GLY A 206 -7.55 -4.17 -20.73
C GLY A 206 -8.21 -2.85 -21.13
N GLY A 207 -7.44 -1.88 -21.63
CA GLY A 207 -7.95 -0.57 -22.01
C GLY A 207 -8.30 0.34 -20.83
N ILE A 208 -9.02 1.42 -21.13
CA ILE A 208 -9.42 2.46 -20.18
C ILE A 208 -10.91 2.76 -20.39
N THR A 209 -11.67 2.76 -19.30
CA THR A 209 -13.09 3.12 -19.30
C THR A 209 -13.34 4.28 -18.36
N ASN A 210 -13.89 5.38 -18.87
CA ASN A 210 -14.32 6.54 -18.09
C ASN A 210 -15.83 6.74 -18.24
N SER A 211 -16.60 6.03 -17.42
CA SER A 211 -18.06 6.07 -17.43
C SER A 211 -18.66 7.05 -16.41
N GLY A 212 -17.84 7.50 -15.47
CA GLY A 212 -18.19 8.53 -14.51
C GLY A 212 -18.22 9.94 -15.12
N SER A 213 -18.54 10.94 -14.29
CA SER A 213 -18.67 12.33 -14.74
C SER A 213 -17.35 13.09 -14.86
N GLY A 214 -16.26 12.53 -14.31
CA GLY A 214 -14.92 13.11 -14.39
C GLY A 214 -14.34 13.11 -15.81
N THR A 215 -13.34 13.94 -16.03
CA THR A 215 -12.65 14.03 -17.32
C THR A 215 -11.53 12.98 -17.44
N LEU A 216 -11.33 12.46 -18.66
CA LEU A 216 -10.17 11.64 -18.99
C LEU A 216 -9.16 12.50 -19.75
N MET A 217 -7.97 12.70 -19.16
CA MET A 217 -6.81 13.25 -19.84
C MET A 217 -5.79 12.13 -20.06
N LEU A 218 -5.50 11.82 -21.33
CA LEU A 218 -4.64 10.70 -21.72
C LEU A 218 -3.48 11.18 -22.58
N ASN A 219 -2.26 10.92 -22.11
CA ASN A 219 -1.04 10.99 -22.90
C ASN A 219 -0.49 9.57 -23.09
N ASN A 220 -0.60 9.02 -24.30
CA ASN A 220 -0.14 7.66 -24.59
C ASN A 220 1.05 7.65 -25.55
N PHE A 221 2.16 7.09 -25.07
CA PHE A 221 3.37 6.76 -25.83
C PHE A 221 3.66 5.24 -25.84
N GLY A 222 2.91 4.46 -25.05
CA GLY A 222 3.01 3.00 -24.98
C GLY A 222 1.84 2.28 -25.67
N SER A 223 1.57 1.06 -25.21
CA SER A 223 0.47 0.23 -25.71
C SER A 223 -0.75 0.31 -24.79
N ILE A 224 -1.93 0.47 -25.39
CA ILE A 224 -3.23 0.37 -24.70
C ILE A 224 -4.09 -0.61 -25.51
N GLY A 225 -4.54 -1.69 -24.87
CA GLY A 225 -5.43 -2.66 -25.47
C GLY A 225 -6.89 -2.19 -25.48
N THR A 226 -7.77 -3.03 -26.01
CA THR A 226 -9.20 -2.75 -26.11
C THR A 226 -9.94 -3.26 -24.88
N ASN A 227 -10.96 -2.51 -24.44
CA ASN A 227 -11.92 -3.04 -23.48
C ASN A 227 -12.81 -4.08 -24.20
N THR A 228 -12.79 -5.34 -23.76
CA THR A 228 -13.60 -6.42 -24.35
C THR A 228 -15.00 -6.55 -23.74
N ASP A 229 -15.28 -5.78 -22.67
CA ASP A 229 -16.49 -5.93 -21.85
C ASP A 229 -17.50 -4.78 -22.08
N GLY A 230 -17.47 -4.16 -23.27
CA GLY A 230 -18.34 -3.05 -23.67
C GLY A 230 -19.74 -3.46 -24.14
#